data_AF-A0A7V6P139-F1
#
_entry.id   AF-A0A7V6P139-F1
#
_cell.length_a   1.000
_cell.length_b   1.000
_cell.length_c   1.000
_cell.angle_alpha   90.00
_cell.angle_beta   90.00
_cell.angle_gamma   90.00
#
_symmetry.space_group_name_H-M   'P 1'
#
loop_
_entity.id
_entity.type
_entity.pdbx_description
1 polymer ?
#
loop_
_entity_poly.entity_id
_entity_poly.type
_entity_poly.pdbx_seq_one_letter_code
_entity_poly.pdbx_strand_id
1 'polypeptide(L)'
;MNFLKRNILLIVAVPAIAVILACYIFLGLKSNDATFYLNDIYGDRVALKGITISGYLQDRYHHQFFQIANGEVDNKFRYYNDTSEIIEPKVNYANGLAHDGKVYWYQYEYKIAKDANTVKETKTKDTGAGDVKEVITQIGADKVNVVATVRVRSEDFNINIPDDYILVNTDIYLKSESKEFIFESTRHESNGVVISQSSNDTMPARELNSMDNTLAVANDSLFFTIPVTGKYSGTSGIYKLEEFGVWFNEERPGKVKTITELDLDGHNIDVLGLESVGENLLLVLAIDNVLTFRMFDLNGNMIDEASVPDLDGSLLYRYDSFTDDSMIHFSFGIDRESFIMDGPLVSVSFKGGKLAVEHVVMNLDLNNEIARCQIIDSIDGKLYIVASTTDNEVLSHYTYSYLAPRHLKIFVYERQNSGSKLLYIGELATDINEDFRKYMYSSEPVSNYYNNREFVGIEIQPEREGDF
;
A
#
# COMPACT_ATOMS: atom_id res chain seq x y z
N MET A 1 -34.68 65.27 -4.82
CA MET A 1 -33.20 65.25 -4.97
C MET A 1 -32.45 64.86 -3.69
N ASN A 2 -32.86 65.29 -2.49
CA ASN A 2 -32.18 64.93 -1.23
C ASN A 2 -32.31 63.45 -0.82
N PHE A 3 -33.38 62.76 -1.21
CA PHE A 3 -33.56 61.32 -0.94
C PHE A 3 -32.54 60.47 -1.70
N LEU A 4 -32.34 60.75 -2.99
CA LEU A 4 -31.32 60.08 -3.82
C LEU A 4 -29.91 60.31 -3.25
N LYS A 5 -29.56 61.54 -2.87
CA LYS A 5 -28.24 61.84 -2.28
C LYS A 5 -28.01 61.16 -0.92
N ARG A 6 -29.05 61.04 -0.07
CA ARG A 6 -28.97 60.36 1.23
C ARG A 6 -28.95 58.83 1.13
N ASN A 7 -29.47 58.26 0.05
CA ASN A 7 -29.63 56.81 -0.10
C ASN A 7 -28.86 56.22 -1.29
N ILE A 8 -27.88 56.95 -1.85
CA ILE A 8 -27.01 56.47 -2.94
C ILE A 8 -26.42 55.09 -2.62
N LEU A 9 -26.05 54.85 -1.36
CA LEU A 9 -25.49 53.58 -0.92
C LEU A 9 -26.50 52.43 -1.03
N LEU A 10 -27.78 52.66 -0.70
CA LEU A 10 -28.86 51.68 -0.88
C LEU A 10 -29.17 51.42 -2.36
N ILE A 11 -29.15 52.47 -3.18
CA ILE A 11 -29.41 52.38 -4.63
C ILE A 11 -28.35 51.52 -5.32
N VAL A 12 -27.10 51.53 -4.84
CA VAL A 12 -26.01 50.70 -5.37
C VAL A 12 -25.94 49.32 -4.70
N ALA A 13 -26.15 49.25 -3.38
CA ALA A 13 -26.00 48.01 -2.61
C ALA A 13 -27.10 46.99 -2.94
N VAL A 14 -28.36 47.41 -3.13
CA VAL A 14 -29.45 46.47 -3.39
C VAL A 14 -29.26 45.71 -4.71
N PRO A 15 -28.96 46.36 -5.86
CA PRO A 15 -28.62 45.65 -7.09
C PRO A 15 -27.37 44.77 -6.96
N ALA A 16 -26.34 45.25 -6.26
CA ALA A 16 -25.11 44.47 -6.06
C ALA A 16 -25.38 43.18 -5.26
N ILE A 17 -26.14 43.28 -4.16
CA ILE A 17 -26.55 42.11 -3.36
C ILE A 17 -27.44 41.17 -4.18
N ALA A 18 -28.37 41.71 -4.97
CA ALA A 18 -29.22 40.90 -5.84
C ALA A 18 -28.41 40.14 -6.90
N VAL A 19 -27.38 40.76 -7.49
CA VAL A 19 -26.47 40.09 -8.42
C VAL A 19 -25.66 39.01 -7.71
N ILE A 20 -25.11 39.30 -6.53
CA ILE A 20 -24.36 38.30 -5.74
C ILE A 20 -25.25 37.09 -5.39
N LEU A 21 -26.48 37.34 -4.92
CA LEU A 21 -27.46 36.29 -4.62
C LEU A 21 -27.84 35.50 -5.88
N ALA A 22 -28.08 36.17 -7.00
CA ALA A 22 -28.39 35.50 -8.27
C ALA A 22 -27.22 34.65 -8.75
N CYS A 23 -25.99 35.13 -8.65
CA CYS A 23 -24.78 34.35 -8.93
C CYS A 23 -24.66 33.14 -7.99
N TYR A 24 -24.89 33.32 -6.69
CA TYR A 24 -24.82 32.23 -5.72
C TYR A 24 -25.88 31.15 -5.99
N ILE A 25 -27.12 31.57 -6.25
CA ILE A 25 -28.21 30.65 -6.63
C ILE A 25 -27.88 29.95 -7.95
N PHE A 26 -27.39 30.68 -8.95
CA PHE A 26 -27.02 30.10 -10.24
C PHE A 26 -25.89 29.08 -10.09
N LEU A 27 -24.84 29.39 -9.32
CA LEU A 27 -23.74 28.46 -9.04
C LEU A 27 -24.23 27.21 -8.29
N GLY A 28 -25.11 27.37 -7.30
CA GLY A 28 -25.69 26.23 -6.58
C GLY A 28 -26.66 25.38 -7.41
N LEU A 29 -27.34 25.96 -8.39
CA LEU A 29 -28.12 25.20 -9.37
C LEU A 29 -27.22 24.47 -10.37
N LYS A 30 -26.12 25.11 -10.80
CA LYS A 30 -25.16 24.55 -11.75
C LYS A 30 -24.20 23.52 -11.14
N SER A 31 -24.01 23.50 -9.83
CA SER A 31 -23.12 22.52 -9.19
C SER A 31 -23.62 21.08 -9.33
N ASN A 32 -24.92 20.88 -9.57
CA ASN A 32 -25.51 19.56 -9.84
C ASN A 32 -25.55 19.19 -11.34
N ASP A 33 -25.13 20.08 -12.24
CA ASP A 33 -25.07 19.79 -13.68
C ASP A 33 -23.77 19.07 -14.08
N ALA A 34 -23.01 18.59 -13.09
CA ALA A 34 -21.87 17.70 -13.22
C ALA A 34 -22.17 16.53 -14.18
N THR A 35 -21.37 16.38 -15.24
CA THR A 35 -21.59 15.28 -16.18
C THR A 35 -20.95 14.03 -15.60
N PHE A 36 -21.76 13.07 -15.16
CA PHE A 36 -21.33 11.70 -14.88
C PHE A 36 -22.12 10.74 -15.77
N TYR A 37 -21.40 9.91 -16.51
CA TYR A 37 -22.01 8.82 -17.26
C TYR A 37 -21.04 7.66 -17.38
N LEU A 38 -21.60 6.48 -17.57
CA LEU A 38 -20.82 5.27 -17.81
C LEU A 38 -20.56 5.13 -19.31
N ASN A 39 -19.30 5.19 -19.70
CA ASN A 39 -18.83 4.94 -21.05
C ASN A 39 -18.45 3.45 -21.20
N ASP A 40 -19.17 2.71 -22.05
CA ASP A 40 -18.92 1.29 -22.27
C ASP A 40 -17.75 1.12 -23.25
N ILE A 41 -16.68 0.47 -22.79
CA ILE A 41 -15.46 0.23 -23.58
C ILE A 41 -15.47 -1.18 -24.18
N TYR A 42 -15.88 -2.18 -23.40
CA TYR A 42 -15.94 -3.57 -23.83
C TYR A 42 -17.11 -4.29 -23.15
N GLY A 43 -17.73 -5.23 -23.87
CA GLY A 43 -18.75 -6.12 -23.31
C GLY A 43 -20.12 -5.48 -23.15
N ASP A 44 -20.96 -6.08 -22.30
CA ASP A 44 -22.33 -5.64 -22.04
C ASP A 44 -22.48 -5.17 -20.59
N ARG A 45 -23.04 -3.96 -20.41
CA ARG A 45 -23.31 -3.33 -19.13
C ARG A 45 -24.21 -4.17 -18.20
N VAL A 46 -24.97 -5.12 -18.75
CA VAL A 46 -25.71 -6.14 -17.97
C VAL A 46 -24.80 -6.90 -16.98
N ALA A 47 -23.49 -6.94 -17.21
CA ALA A 47 -22.52 -7.50 -16.26
C ALA A 47 -22.57 -6.84 -14.86
N LEU A 48 -22.96 -5.56 -14.79
CA LEU A 48 -23.11 -4.78 -13.55
C LEU A 48 -24.46 -4.98 -12.83
N LYS A 49 -25.37 -5.80 -13.37
CA LYS A 49 -26.66 -6.06 -12.75
C LYS A 49 -26.49 -6.74 -11.38
N GLY A 50 -27.25 -6.28 -10.38
CA GLY A 50 -27.29 -6.87 -9.04
C GLY A 50 -26.23 -6.34 -8.09
N ILE A 51 -25.46 -5.33 -8.50
CA ILE A 51 -24.50 -4.63 -7.65
C ILE A 51 -24.69 -3.12 -7.73
N THR A 52 -24.22 -2.43 -6.70
CA THR A 52 -24.05 -0.99 -6.65
C THR A 52 -22.57 -0.69 -6.48
N ILE A 53 -22.03 0.20 -7.32
CA ILE A 53 -20.69 0.79 -7.15
C ILE A 53 -20.89 2.25 -6.77
N SER A 54 -20.32 2.69 -5.65
CA SER A 54 -20.45 4.07 -5.20
C SER A 54 -19.14 4.63 -4.72
N GLY A 55 -19.05 5.95 -4.68
CA GLY A 55 -17.90 6.64 -4.12
C GLY A 55 -17.98 8.14 -4.32
N TYR A 56 -16.84 8.80 -4.16
CA TYR A 56 -16.77 10.25 -4.20
C TYR A 56 -15.64 10.70 -5.12
N LEU A 57 -15.90 11.71 -5.94
CA LEU A 57 -14.86 12.55 -6.53
C LEU A 57 -14.73 13.80 -5.65
N GLN A 58 -13.66 13.89 -4.86
CA GLN A 58 -13.52 14.95 -3.85
C GLN A 58 -12.23 15.76 -4.00
N ASP A 59 -12.27 17.01 -3.57
CA ASP A 59 -11.09 17.84 -3.25
C ASP A 59 -11.23 18.42 -1.83
N ARG A 60 -10.40 19.38 -1.41
CA ARG A 60 -10.47 19.97 -0.06
C ARG A 60 -11.71 20.83 0.22
N TYR A 61 -12.53 21.14 -0.78
CA TYR A 61 -13.65 22.09 -0.64
C TYR A 61 -15.01 21.42 -0.80
N HIS A 62 -15.10 20.41 -1.65
CA HIS A 62 -16.37 19.75 -1.96
C HIS A 62 -16.16 18.31 -2.40
N HIS A 63 -17.27 17.55 -2.45
CA HIS A 63 -17.32 16.28 -3.12
C HIS A 63 -18.47 16.17 -4.12
N GLN A 64 -18.30 15.29 -5.09
CA GLN A 64 -19.38 14.71 -5.86
C GLN A 64 -19.52 13.25 -5.48
N PHE A 65 -20.62 12.90 -4.82
CA PHE A 65 -21.01 11.49 -4.69
C PHE A 65 -21.49 10.97 -6.04
N PHE A 66 -21.13 9.74 -6.38
CA PHE A 66 -21.69 9.01 -7.51
C PHE A 66 -22.12 7.61 -7.07
N GLN A 67 -23.11 7.07 -7.78
CA GLN A 67 -23.60 5.72 -7.61
C GLN A 67 -23.91 5.13 -8.97
N ILE A 68 -23.44 3.91 -9.22
CA ILE A 68 -23.73 3.12 -10.41
C ILE A 68 -24.56 1.94 -9.96
N ALA A 69 -25.82 1.89 -10.36
CA ALA A 69 -26.75 0.80 -10.02
C ALA A 69 -27.50 0.38 -11.29
N ASN A 70 -27.58 -0.92 -11.55
CA ASN A 70 -28.15 -1.47 -12.79
C ASN A 70 -27.64 -0.81 -14.09
N GLY A 71 -26.40 -0.31 -14.09
CA GLY A 71 -25.79 0.37 -15.23
C GLY A 71 -26.25 1.83 -15.43
N GLU A 72 -27.04 2.38 -14.54
CA GLU A 72 -27.39 3.81 -14.50
C GLU A 72 -26.49 4.53 -13.50
N VAL A 73 -26.19 5.80 -13.77
CA VAL A 73 -25.33 6.63 -12.93
C VAL A 73 -26.17 7.74 -12.31
N ASP A 74 -26.22 7.77 -10.99
CA ASP A 74 -26.74 8.90 -10.21
C ASP A 74 -25.58 9.64 -9.53
N ASN A 75 -25.74 10.93 -9.28
CA ASN A 75 -24.70 11.72 -8.63
C ASN A 75 -25.27 12.91 -7.86
N LYS A 76 -24.51 13.38 -6.87
CA LYS A 76 -24.92 14.49 -6.01
C LYS A 76 -23.72 15.32 -5.54
N PHE A 77 -23.80 16.63 -5.76
CA PHE A 77 -22.79 17.57 -5.30
C PHE A 77 -23.06 18.03 -3.86
N ARG A 78 -21.99 18.23 -3.07
CA ARG A 78 -22.07 18.89 -1.76
C ARG A 78 -20.76 19.59 -1.41
N TYR A 79 -20.88 20.80 -0.87
CA TYR A 79 -19.78 21.54 -0.23
C TYR A 79 -19.52 21.02 1.18
N TYR A 80 -18.25 21.01 1.59
CA TYR A 80 -17.89 20.72 2.97
C TYR A 80 -18.19 21.90 3.90
N ASN A 81 -18.76 21.58 5.07
CA ASN A 81 -18.90 22.55 6.15
C ASN A 81 -17.71 22.50 7.12
N ASP A 82 -17.06 21.35 7.24
CA ASP A 82 -15.96 21.07 8.16
C ASP A 82 -15.01 20.02 7.54
N THR A 83 -13.74 20.00 7.96
CA THR A 83 -12.74 19.07 7.44
C THR A 83 -13.03 17.61 7.79
N SER A 84 -13.82 17.34 8.83
CA SER A 84 -14.29 15.98 9.15
C SER A 84 -15.25 15.39 8.11
N GLU A 85 -15.78 16.19 7.19
CA GLU A 85 -16.58 15.70 6.06
C GLU A 85 -15.70 15.16 4.91
N ILE A 86 -14.39 15.41 4.93
CA ILE A 86 -13.44 14.89 3.94
C ILE A 86 -13.23 13.39 4.21
N ILE A 87 -13.35 12.58 3.16
CA ILE A 87 -13.07 11.15 3.26
C ILE A 87 -11.56 10.98 3.15
N GLU A 88 -10.91 10.71 4.26
CA GLU A 88 -9.47 10.45 4.26
C GLU A 88 -9.19 9.10 3.59
N PRO A 89 -8.30 9.05 2.58
CA PRO A 89 -7.90 7.77 2.01
C PRO A 89 -7.21 6.94 3.09
N LYS A 90 -7.41 5.62 3.07
CA LYS A 90 -6.67 4.72 3.95
C LYS A 90 -5.17 4.91 3.72
N VAL A 91 -4.44 5.25 4.78
CA VAL A 91 -2.98 5.38 4.71
C VAL A 91 -2.40 3.98 4.61
N ASN A 92 -1.82 3.66 3.45
CA ASN A 92 -1.04 2.44 3.29
C ASN A 92 0.43 2.75 3.62
N TYR A 93 0.95 2.14 4.68
CA TYR A 93 2.32 2.31 5.11
C TYR A 93 3.19 1.23 4.47
N ALA A 94 4.14 1.62 3.60
CA ALA A 94 5.00 0.68 2.86
C ALA A 94 5.80 -0.30 3.74
N ASN A 95 6.00 0.02 5.01
CA ASN A 95 6.61 -0.89 5.97
C ASN A 95 5.92 -0.81 7.33
N GLY A 96 4.59 -0.65 7.33
CA GLY A 96 3.84 -0.59 8.57
C GLY A 96 2.37 -0.95 8.46
N LEU A 97 1.73 -1.02 9.64
CA LEU A 97 0.33 -1.40 9.79
C LEU A 97 -0.31 -0.51 10.86
N ALA A 98 -1.45 0.09 10.56
CA ALA A 98 -2.26 0.77 11.57
C ALA A 98 -3.28 -0.18 12.19
N HIS A 99 -3.34 -0.22 13.52
CA HIS A 99 -4.34 -0.98 14.27
C HIS A 99 -4.48 -0.43 15.70
N ASP A 100 -5.72 -0.29 16.17
CA ASP A 100 -6.06 0.20 17.52
C ASP A 100 -5.39 1.54 17.89
N GLY A 101 -5.44 2.51 16.97
CA GLY A 101 -4.86 3.85 17.14
C GLY A 101 -3.34 3.89 17.22
N LYS A 102 -2.67 2.79 16.82
CA LYS A 102 -1.21 2.65 16.78
C LYS A 102 -0.77 2.30 15.37
N VAL A 103 0.48 2.65 15.06
CA VAL A 103 1.17 2.25 13.84
C VAL A 103 2.36 1.39 14.22
N TYR A 104 2.43 0.20 13.63
CA TYR A 104 3.51 -0.76 13.80
C TYR A 104 4.40 -0.68 12.57
N TRP A 105 5.66 -0.29 12.75
CA TRP A 105 6.65 -0.21 11.69
C TRP A 105 7.61 -1.38 11.80
N TYR A 106 7.97 -1.98 10.68
CA TYR A 106 8.97 -3.04 10.67
C TYR A 106 10.13 -2.70 9.75
N GLN A 107 11.28 -3.27 10.09
CA GLN A 107 12.50 -3.10 9.35
C GLN A 107 13.34 -4.38 9.48
N TYR A 108 13.99 -4.74 8.38
CA TYR A 108 14.89 -5.88 8.33
C TYR A 108 16.31 -5.40 8.03
N GLU A 109 17.26 -5.91 8.80
CA GLU A 109 18.66 -5.56 8.67
C GLU A 109 19.53 -6.81 8.65
N TYR A 110 20.68 -6.71 7.99
CA TYR A 110 21.72 -7.71 8.07
C TYR A 110 22.64 -7.44 9.25
N LYS A 111 23.02 -8.50 9.95
CA LYS A 111 24.08 -8.50 10.94
C LYS A 111 25.10 -9.58 10.58
N ILE A 112 26.39 -9.32 10.80
CA ILE A 112 27.43 -10.33 10.56
C ILE A 112 27.09 -11.59 11.35
N ALA A 113 27.00 -12.73 10.64
CA ALA A 113 26.73 -14.01 11.28
C ALA A 113 27.90 -14.39 12.20
N LYS A 114 27.61 -15.05 13.34
CA LYS A 114 28.65 -15.42 14.31
C LYS A 114 29.70 -16.38 13.74
N ASP A 115 29.32 -17.15 12.74
CA ASP A 115 30.14 -18.12 12.02
C ASP A 115 30.65 -17.60 10.66
N ALA A 116 30.51 -16.31 10.37
CA ALA A 116 31.00 -15.70 9.14
C ALA A 116 32.53 -15.61 9.09
N ASN A 117 33.11 -15.80 7.91
CA ASN A 117 34.49 -15.44 7.64
C ASN A 117 34.57 -13.95 7.30
N THR A 118 35.35 -13.20 8.08
CA THR A 118 35.49 -11.75 7.91
C THR A 118 36.87 -11.33 7.44
N VAL A 119 36.96 -10.23 6.69
CA VAL A 119 38.20 -9.49 6.42
C VAL A 119 38.02 -8.07 6.94
N LYS A 120 39.04 -7.55 7.62
CA LYS A 120 39.04 -6.22 8.21
C LYS A 120 40.08 -5.35 7.52
N GLU A 121 39.65 -4.21 7.02
CA GLU A 121 40.52 -3.14 6.53
C GLU A 121 40.35 -1.90 7.38
N THR A 122 41.46 -1.19 7.63
CA THR A 122 41.43 0.07 8.40
C THR A 122 42.22 1.13 7.63
N LYS A 123 41.56 2.25 7.37
CA LYS A 123 42.14 3.42 6.71
C LYS A 123 42.13 4.58 7.68
N THR A 124 43.22 5.33 7.71
CA THR A 124 43.33 6.56 8.51
C THR A 124 43.48 7.74 7.57
N LYS A 125 42.69 8.78 7.79
CA LYS A 125 42.68 10.00 6.99
C LYS A 125 42.85 11.20 7.92
N ASP A 126 43.76 12.10 7.57
CA ASP A 126 43.87 13.38 8.25
C ASP A 126 42.68 14.27 7.84
N THR A 127 42.00 14.85 8.83
CA THR A 127 40.79 15.68 8.57
C THR A 127 41.11 17.12 8.19
N GLY A 128 42.38 17.53 8.31
CA GLY A 128 42.81 18.92 8.14
C GLY A 128 42.43 19.84 9.32
N ALA A 129 41.73 19.35 10.33
CA ALA A 129 41.33 20.06 11.52
C ALA A 129 42.25 19.72 12.71
N GLY A 130 43.45 20.31 12.74
CA GLY A 130 44.42 20.08 13.82
C GLY A 130 44.89 18.61 13.89
N ASP A 131 45.02 18.07 15.11
CA ASP A 131 45.47 16.69 15.35
C ASP A 131 44.35 15.64 15.20
N VAL A 132 43.22 15.98 14.56
CA VAL A 132 42.07 15.08 14.41
C VAL A 132 42.26 14.17 13.18
N LYS A 133 42.23 12.86 13.43
CA LYS A 133 42.27 11.80 12.43
C LYS A 133 40.93 11.09 12.36
N GLU A 134 40.50 10.80 11.14
CA GLU A 134 39.35 9.94 10.86
C GLU A 134 39.87 8.52 10.59
N VAL A 135 39.46 7.56 11.41
CA VAL A 135 39.80 6.14 11.27
C VAL A 135 38.55 5.40 10.82
N ILE A 136 38.58 4.94 9.58
CA ILE A 136 37.50 4.17 8.95
C ILE A 136 37.89 2.70 8.98
N THR A 137 37.04 1.87 9.59
CA THR A 137 37.18 0.42 9.64
C THR A 137 36.08 -0.21 8.83
N GLN A 138 36.46 -0.97 7.81
CA GLN A 138 35.54 -1.76 6.99
C GLN A 138 35.71 -3.26 7.33
N ILE A 139 34.61 -3.95 7.57
CA ILE A 139 34.57 -5.39 7.79
C ILE A 139 33.73 -5.99 6.67
N GLY A 140 34.37 -6.73 5.77
CA GLY A 140 33.68 -7.57 4.80
C GLY A 140 33.39 -8.94 5.38
N ALA A 141 32.16 -9.42 5.28
CA ALA A 141 31.73 -10.74 5.69
C ALA A 141 31.20 -11.55 4.50
N ASP A 142 31.35 -12.88 4.56
CA ASP A 142 30.77 -13.81 3.57
C ASP A 142 29.38 -14.33 3.98
N LYS A 143 28.95 -14.07 5.23
CA LYS A 143 27.66 -14.51 5.74
C LYS A 143 27.05 -13.46 6.66
N VAL A 144 25.76 -13.21 6.48
CA VAL A 144 24.95 -12.31 7.32
C VAL A 144 23.65 -12.98 7.72
N ASN A 145 23.19 -12.69 8.93
CA ASN A 145 21.87 -13.09 9.42
C ASN A 145 20.89 -11.93 9.26
N VAL A 146 19.63 -12.25 8.97
CA VAL A 146 18.54 -11.27 9.01
C VAL A 146 18.13 -11.03 10.46
N VAL A 147 17.94 -9.77 10.80
CA VAL A 147 17.40 -9.32 12.08
C VAL A 147 16.16 -8.49 11.77
N ALA A 148 15.04 -8.81 12.41
CA ALA A 148 13.81 -8.05 12.26
C ALA A 148 13.63 -7.11 13.46
N THR A 149 13.22 -5.87 13.19
CA THR A 149 12.79 -4.93 14.21
C THR A 149 11.35 -4.54 13.96
N VAL A 150 10.50 -4.58 14.99
CA VAL A 150 9.15 -4.01 14.92
C VAL A 150 9.04 -2.91 15.96
N ARG A 151 8.71 -1.70 15.54
CA ARG A 151 8.48 -0.53 16.39
C ARG A 151 7.00 -0.21 16.45
N VAL A 152 6.53 0.30 17.57
CA VAL A 152 5.15 0.76 17.73
C VAL A 152 5.11 2.21 18.17
N ARG A 153 4.21 2.99 17.56
CA ARG A 153 3.95 4.38 17.93
C ARG A 153 2.46 4.69 17.85
N SER A 154 2.03 5.76 18.52
CA SER A 154 0.70 6.36 18.33
C SER A 154 0.50 6.81 16.89
N GLU A 155 -0.71 6.59 16.36
CA GLU A 155 -1.12 7.11 15.04
C GLU A 155 -1.22 8.65 15.03
N ASP A 156 -1.50 9.27 16.18
CA ASP A 156 -1.29 10.72 16.34
C ASP A 156 0.21 11.02 16.52
N PHE A 157 0.86 11.37 15.41
CA PHE A 157 2.28 11.72 15.36
C PHE A 157 2.65 12.98 16.15
N ASN A 158 1.68 13.78 16.59
CA ASN A 158 1.93 14.93 17.47
C ASN A 158 2.23 14.49 18.91
N ILE A 159 1.88 13.25 19.26
CA ILE A 159 2.20 12.68 20.55
C ILE A 159 3.64 12.14 20.49
N ASN A 160 4.52 12.75 21.29
CA ASN A 160 5.90 12.32 21.45
C ASN A 160 5.96 11.16 22.47
N ILE A 161 5.38 10.02 22.11
CA ILE A 161 5.56 8.77 22.86
C ILE A 161 6.84 8.10 22.34
N PRO A 162 7.76 7.71 23.23
CA PRO A 162 8.92 6.91 22.84
C PRO A 162 8.50 5.64 22.11
N ASP A 163 9.17 5.33 21.00
CA ASP A 163 8.93 4.10 20.24
C ASP A 163 9.18 2.89 21.15
N ASP A 164 8.20 2.04 21.41
CA ASP A 164 8.50 0.72 21.96
C ASP A 164 8.91 -0.20 20.80
N TYR A 165 9.75 -1.20 21.06
CA TYR A 165 10.29 -2.03 19.99
C TYR A 165 10.48 -3.49 20.36
N ILE A 166 10.52 -4.31 19.33
CA ILE A 166 10.87 -5.72 19.37
C ILE A 166 12.07 -5.93 18.45
N LEU A 167 13.06 -6.69 18.90
CA LEU A 167 14.18 -7.15 18.09
C LEU A 167 14.19 -8.67 18.02
N VAL A 168 14.10 -9.21 16.81
CA VAL A 168 14.10 -10.65 16.55
C VAL A 168 15.37 -11.02 15.81
N ASN A 169 16.25 -11.75 16.49
CA ASN A 169 17.35 -12.44 15.82
C ASN A 169 16.76 -13.68 15.15
N THR A 170 16.95 -13.78 13.85
CA THR A 170 16.41 -14.88 13.06
C THR A 170 17.52 -15.87 12.73
N ASP A 171 17.12 -17.10 12.39
CA ASP A 171 18.02 -18.11 11.84
C ASP A 171 18.09 -18.05 10.31
N ILE A 172 17.50 -17.00 9.71
CA ILE A 172 17.57 -16.72 8.28
C ILE A 172 18.91 -16.07 7.98
N TYR A 173 19.62 -16.61 6.99
CA TYR A 173 20.92 -16.07 6.59
C TYR A 173 21.08 -16.02 5.07
N LEU A 174 21.96 -15.12 4.65
CA LEU A 174 22.45 -15.02 3.29
C LEU A 174 23.96 -15.30 3.30
N LYS A 175 24.41 -16.11 2.35
CA LYS A 175 25.82 -16.47 2.21
C LYS A 175 26.31 -16.14 0.81
N SER A 176 27.46 -15.48 0.74
CA SER A 176 28.18 -15.15 -0.49
C SER A 176 29.46 -15.97 -0.59
N GLU A 177 29.90 -16.25 -1.81
CA GLU A 177 31.23 -16.82 -2.06
C GLU A 177 32.35 -15.79 -1.82
N SER A 178 31.98 -14.50 -1.80
CA SER A 178 32.88 -13.38 -1.56
C SER A 178 32.53 -12.68 -0.26
N LYS A 179 33.41 -11.79 0.23
CA LYS A 179 33.16 -11.01 1.45
C LYS A 179 32.49 -9.68 1.13
N GLU A 180 31.40 -9.72 0.37
CA GLU A 180 30.74 -8.53 -0.18
C GLU A 180 29.82 -7.79 0.80
N PHE A 181 29.48 -8.41 1.94
CA PHE A 181 28.74 -7.71 2.99
C PHE A 181 29.68 -6.80 3.77
N ILE A 182 29.81 -5.56 3.31
CA ILE A 182 30.71 -4.56 3.90
C ILE A 182 29.99 -3.74 4.99
N PHE A 183 30.48 -3.85 6.22
CA PHE A 183 30.08 -3.03 7.36
C PHE A 183 31.15 -1.99 7.63
N GLU A 184 30.74 -0.74 7.90
CA GLU A 184 31.67 0.37 8.13
C GLU A 184 31.46 0.96 9.52
N SER A 185 32.58 1.26 10.18
CA SER A 185 32.59 2.08 11.39
C SER A 185 33.64 3.18 11.23
N THR A 186 33.27 4.37 11.69
CA THR A 186 34.12 5.56 11.61
C THR A 186 34.33 6.07 13.03
N ARG A 187 35.59 6.29 13.40
CA ARG A 187 35.93 6.94 14.67
C ARG A 187 36.86 8.10 14.43
N HIS A 188 36.63 9.20 15.13
CA HIS A 188 37.51 10.35 15.11
C HIS A 188 38.42 10.28 16.34
N GLU A 189 39.71 10.46 16.11
CA GLU A 189 40.73 10.45 17.16
C GLU A 189 41.46 11.79 17.19
N SER A 190 41.69 12.33 18.38
CA SER A 190 42.58 13.48 18.59
C SER A 190 43.63 13.11 19.62
N ASN A 191 44.91 13.27 19.28
CA ASN A 191 46.04 12.92 20.17
C ASN A 191 45.96 11.47 20.73
N GLY A 192 45.45 10.54 19.94
CA GLY A 192 45.27 9.13 20.33
C GLY A 192 44.05 8.84 21.21
N VAL A 193 43.19 9.83 21.43
CA VAL A 193 41.92 9.68 22.17
C VAL A 193 40.76 9.67 21.17
N VAL A 194 39.90 8.65 21.25
CA VAL A 194 38.65 8.61 20.47
C VAL A 194 37.70 9.69 20.99
N ILE A 195 37.35 10.65 20.15
CA ILE A 195 36.45 11.77 20.48
C ILE A 195 35.04 11.56 19.97
N SER A 196 34.86 10.74 18.92
CA SER A 196 33.55 10.28 18.47
C SER A 196 33.69 8.95 17.73
N GLN A 197 32.62 8.15 17.75
CA GLN A 197 32.55 6.88 17.05
C GLN A 197 31.12 6.67 16.54
N SER A 198 31.00 6.21 15.30
CA SER A 198 29.78 5.69 14.71
C SER A 198 30.09 4.30 14.16
N SER A 199 29.33 3.29 14.57
CA SER A 199 29.38 1.95 13.97
C SER A 199 28.05 1.65 13.30
N ASN A 200 28.11 1.17 12.06
CA ASN A 200 26.98 0.49 11.45
C ASN A 200 27.18 -1.01 11.70
N ASP A 201 26.74 -1.47 12.87
CA ASP A 201 26.79 -2.89 13.24
C ASP A 201 25.71 -3.72 12.52
N THR A 202 24.84 -3.03 11.78
CA THR A 202 23.84 -3.57 10.88
C THR A 202 23.87 -2.83 9.53
N MET A 203 23.28 -3.44 8.49
CA MET A 203 23.03 -2.77 7.21
C MET A 203 21.62 -3.12 6.68
N PRO A 204 21.00 -2.30 5.81
CA PRO A 204 19.70 -2.62 5.26
C PRO A 204 19.69 -3.97 4.51
N ALA A 205 18.68 -4.80 4.74
CA ALA A 205 18.53 -6.09 4.07
C ALA A 205 17.99 -5.92 2.63
N ARG A 206 18.88 -5.78 1.65
CA ARG A 206 18.54 -5.39 0.26
C ARG A 206 17.99 -6.51 -0.63
N GLU A 207 18.21 -7.77 -0.28
CA GLU A 207 17.81 -8.93 -1.10
C GLU A 207 16.43 -9.49 -0.72
N LEU A 208 15.71 -8.86 0.21
CA LEU A 208 14.35 -9.24 0.58
C LEU A 208 13.34 -8.88 -0.51
N ASN A 209 12.19 -9.55 -0.48
CA ASN A 209 11.00 -9.12 -1.20
C ASN A 209 10.41 -7.85 -0.56
N SER A 210 9.36 -7.31 -1.17
CA SER A 210 8.71 -6.10 -0.66
C SER A 210 8.30 -6.27 0.79
N MET A 211 8.48 -5.20 1.53
CA MET A 211 8.15 -5.15 2.94
C MET A 211 6.63 -5.02 3.13
N ASP A 212 5.92 -4.36 2.22
CA ASP A 212 4.52 -3.89 2.32
C ASP A 212 3.55 -4.77 3.13
N ASN A 213 3.57 -6.10 2.97
CA ASN A 213 2.55 -7.00 3.54
C ASN A 213 3.15 -8.06 4.46
N THR A 214 3.98 -7.67 5.43
CA THR A 214 4.63 -8.65 6.33
C THR A 214 4.02 -8.73 7.73
N LEU A 215 3.11 -7.81 8.08
CA LEU A 215 2.36 -7.81 9.34
C LEU A 215 0.88 -8.10 9.08
N ALA A 216 0.27 -8.90 9.95
CA ALA A 216 -1.16 -9.17 9.95
C ALA A 216 -1.74 -9.02 11.37
N VAL A 217 -3.01 -8.63 11.45
CA VAL A 217 -3.79 -8.65 12.70
C VAL A 217 -4.86 -9.71 12.62
N ALA A 218 -4.90 -10.61 13.58
CA ALA A 218 -6.01 -11.55 13.73
C ALA A 218 -6.36 -11.69 15.22
N ASN A 219 -7.64 -11.52 15.56
CA ASN A 219 -8.14 -11.53 16.95
C ASN A 219 -7.31 -10.64 17.89
N ASP A 220 -7.11 -9.37 17.49
CA ASP A 220 -6.33 -8.33 18.19
C ASP A 220 -4.88 -8.73 18.52
N SER A 221 -4.39 -9.81 17.91
CA SER A 221 -3.00 -10.26 18.02
C SER A 221 -2.25 -9.88 16.74
N LEU A 222 -1.01 -9.42 16.90
CA LEU A 222 -0.12 -9.10 15.80
C LEU A 222 0.75 -10.29 15.45
N PHE A 223 0.83 -10.57 14.16
CA PHE A 223 1.67 -11.60 13.58
C PHE A 223 2.53 -11.00 12.49
N PHE A 224 3.72 -11.55 12.28
CA PHE A 224 4.56 -11.16 11.15
C PHE A 224 5.28 -12.35 10.52
N THR A 225 5.74 -12.15 9.29
CA THR A 225 6.65 -13.03 8.58
C THR A 225 7.84 -12.22 8.05
N ILE A 226 8.86 -12.89 7.50
CA ILE A 226 10.02 -12.23 6.91
C ILE A 226 10.01 -12.49 5.40
N PRO A 227 9.97 -11.45 4.55
CA PRO A 227 9.75 -11.58 3.11
C PRO A 227 11.06 -11.97 2.40
N VAL A 228 11.46 -13.23 2.55
CA VAL A 228 12.71 -13.75 1.96
C VAL A 228 12.55 -14.09 0.48
N THR A 229 13.67 -14.14 -0.22
CA THR A 229 13.80 -14.71 -1.57
C THR A 229 14.50 -16.06 -1.50
N GLY A 230 14.48 -16.81 -2.59
CA GLY A 230 15.17 -18.10 -2.74
C GLY A 230 16.69 -18.07 -2.62
N LYS A 231 17.28 -16.89 -2.41
CA LYS A 231 18.71 -16.73 -2.09
C LYS A 231 19.01 -17.01 -0.60
N TYR A 232 18.01 -16.95 0.26
CA TYR A 232 18.18 -17.13 1.70
C TYR A 232 18.12 -18.60 2.10
N SER A 233 18.72 -18.89 3.24
CA SER A 233 18.81 -20.22 3.83
C SER A 233 18.45 -20.18 5.31
N GLY A 234 18.24 -21.35 5.93
CA GLY A 234 17.88 -21.50 7.34
C GLY A 234 16.37 -21.63 7.57
N THR A 235 15.87 -21.05 8.66
CA THR A 235 14.47 -21.22 9.09
C THR A 235 13.75 -19.87 9.21
N SER A 236 12.70 -19.71 8.40
CA SER A 236 11.72 -18.61 8.52
C SER A 236 10.46 -19.10 9.23
N GLY A 237 9.38 -18.32 9.21
CA GLY A 237 8.16 -18.72 9.87
C GLY A 237 7.12 -17.62 10.03
N ILE A 238 6.09 -17.95 10.80
CA ILE A 238 5.11 -17.00 11.29
C ILE A 238 5.40 -16.76 12.77
N TYR A 239 5.47 -15.49 13.14
CA TYR A 239 5.88 -15.04 14.45
C TYR A 239 4.77 -14.21 15.08
N LYS A 240 4.40 -14.53 16.32
CA LYS A 240 3.44 -13.76 17.12
C LYS A 240 4.19 -12.77 18.01
N LEU A 241 3.79 -11.49 17.96
CA LEU A 241 4.29 -10.47 18.89
C LEU A 241 3.57 -10.63 20.22
N GLU A 242 4.32 -10.87 21.31
CA GLU A 242 3.73 -11.09 22.65
C GLU A 242 3.92 -9.89 23.59
N GLU A 243 5.10 -9.27 23.57
CA GLU A 243 5.44 -8.17 24.48
C GLU A 243 6.41 -7.22 23.80
N PHE A 244 6.15 -5.91 23.85
CA PHE A 244 7.11 -4.92 23.37
C PHE A 244 8.15 -4.58 24.43
N GLY A 245 9.39 -4.42 23.98
CA GLY A 245 10.50 -3.90 24.73
C GLY A 245 10.51 -2.38 24.76
N VAL A 246 11.37 -1.82 25.62
CA VAL A 246 11.52 -0.37 25.74
C VAL A 246 12.76 0.07 24.97
N TRP A 247 12.64 0.97 24.00
CA TRP A 247 13.73 1.33 23.05
C TRP A 247 15.06 1.72 23.66
N PHE A 248 15.07 2.30 24.87
CA PHE A 248 16.31 2.71 25.53
C PHE A 248 17.00 1.57 26.29
N ASN A 249 16.43 0.36 26.28
CA ASN A 249 16.96 -0.79 27.00
C ASN A 249 17.11 -2.01 26.09
N GLU A 250 18.28 -2.14 25.48
CA GLU A 250 18.64 -3.28 24.62
C GLU A 250 18.67 -4.63 25.35
N GLU A 251 18.68 -4.64 26.69
CA GLU A 251 18.56 -5.89 27.47
C GLU A 251 17.11 -6.40 27.54
N ARG A 252 16.14 -5.63 27.01
CA ARG A 252 14.72 -5.99 26.95
C ARG A 252 14.14 -5.78 25.54
N PRO A 253 14.55 -6.58 24.54
CA PRO A 253 14.16 -6.43 23.13
C PRO A 253 12.72 -6.89 22.82
N GLY A 254 11.82 -6.91 23.80
CA GLY A 254 10.49 -7.51 23.67
C GLY A 254 10.51 -9.03 23.53
N LYS A 255 9.34 -9.63 23.31
CA LYS A 255 9.12 -11.07 23.21
C LYS A 255 8.31 -11.40 21.97
N VAL A 256 8.79 -12.42 21.27
CA VAL A 256 8.16 -12.99 20.08
C VAL A 256 8.11 -14.50 20.24
N LYS A 257 7.00 -15.09 19.81
CA LYS A 257 6.81 -16.53 19.76
C LYS A 257 6.71 -16.98 18.31
N THR A 258 7.62 -17.85 17.87
CA THR A 258 7.44 -18.58 16.61
C THR A 258 6.25 -19.52 16.76
N ILE A 259 5.24 -19.38 15.91
CA ILE A 259 4.06 -20.27 15.89
C ILE A 259 4.15 -21.29 14.77
N THR A 260 4.85 -20.95 13.69
CA THR A 260 5.09 -21.84 12.54
C THR A 260 6.53 -21.67 12.11
N GLU A 261 7.21 -22.78 11.83
CA GLU A 261 8.54 -22.80 11.22
C GLU A 261 8.42 -23.16 9.74
N LEU A 262 9.25 -22.53 8.92
CA LEU A 262 9.37 -22.74 7.48
C LEU A 262 10.84 -22.99 7.13
N ASP A 263 11.15 -24.22 6.71
CA ASP A 263 12.49 -24.59 6.24
C ASP A 263 12.75 -23.99 4.85
N LEU A 264 13.77 -23.14 4.75
CA LEU A 264 14.18 -22.49 3.50
C LEU A 264 15.17 -23.32 2.70
N ASP A 265 15.80 -24.34 3.30
CA ASP A 265 16.88 -25.10 2.64
C ASP A 265 16.35 -26.25 1.76
N GLY A 266 15.07 -26.61 1.91
CA GLY A 266 14.46 -27.75 1.21
C GLY A 266 13.97 -27.46 -0.22
N HIS A 267 13.58 -26.21 -0.51
CA HIS A 267 12.95 -25.79 -1.77
C HIS A 267 13.37 -24.37 -2.13
N ASN A 268 13.17 -23.96 -3.39
CA ASN A 268 13.31 -22.54 -3.75
C ASN A 268 12.08 -21.77 -3.25
N ILE A 269 12.17 -21.15 -2.06
CA ILE A 269 11.04 -20.48 -1.43
C ILE A 269 11.25 -18.97 -1.40
N ASP A 270 10.29 -18.26 -1.99
CA ASP A 270 10.06 -16.84 -1.74
C ASP A 270 8.89 -16.69 -0.77
N VAL A 271 9.08 -15.90 0.28
CA VAL A 271 8.00 -15.43 1.14
C VAL A 271 7.64 -14.03 0.66
N LEU A 272 6.39 -13.86 0.19
CA LEU A 272 5.91 -12.58 -0.33
C LEU A 272 5.22 -11.74 0.74
N GLY A 273 4.53 -12.38 1.68
CA GLY A 273 3.82 -11.68 2.74
C GLY A 273 2.91 -12.56 3.58
N LEU A 274 2.21 -11.94 4.52
CA LEU A 274 1.30 -12.55 5.48
C LEU A 274 0.05 -11.70 5.58
N GLU A 275 -1.11 -12.34 5.48
CA GLU A 275 -2.42 -11.69 5.55
C GLU A 275 -3.31 -12.36 6.59
N SER A 276 -4.30 -11.62 7.08
CA SER A 276 -5.38 -12.16 7.90
C SER A 276 -6.62 -12.40 7.03
N VAL A 277 -7.21 -13.59 7.12
CA VAL A 277 -8.49 -13.92 6.47
C VAL A 277 -9.42 -14.52 7.51
N GLY A 278 -10.40 -13.72 7.94
CA GLY A 278 -11.21 -14.02 9.13
C GLY A 278 -10.33 -14.18 10.37
N GLU A 279 -10.45 -15.31 11.07
CA GLU A 279 -9.66 -15.63 12.27
C GLU A 279 -8.38 -16.43 11.99
N ASN A 280 -7.93 -16.48 10.73
CA ASN A 280 -6.79 -17.30 10.30
C ASN A 280 -5.72 -16.45 9.60
N LEU A 281 -4.54 -17.05 9.41
CA LEU A 281 -3.38 -16.43 8.79
C LEU A 281 -3.08 -17.08 7.44
N LEU A 282 -2.99 -16.28 6.40
CA LEU A 282 -2.66 -16.71 5.05
C LEU A 282 -1.23 -16.28 4.70
N LEU A 283 -0.34 -17.25 4.57
CA LEU A 283 1.02 -17.01 4.11
C LEU A 283 1.06 -17.08 2.58
N VAL A 284 1.59 -16.02 1.96
CA VAL A 284 1.73 -15.89 0.51
C VAL A 284 3.16 -16.22 0.11
N LEU A 285 3.33 -17.25 -0.72
CA LEU A 285 4.62 -17.85 -1.06
C LEU A 285 4.78 -18.02 -2.57
N ALA A 286 6.03 -18.08 -3.04
CA ALA A 286 6.36 -18.80 -4.27
C ALA A 286 7.24 -20.00 -3.90
N ILE A 287 6.78 -21.22 -4.17
CA ILE A 287 7.52 -22.45 -3.89
C ILE A 287 7.89 -23.09 -5.21
N ASP A 288 9.18 -23.26 -5.46
CA ASP A 288 9.72 -23.73 -6.73
C ASP A 288 9.13 -22.94 -7.92
N ASN A 289 9.06 -21.61 -7.73
CA ASN A 289 8.50 -20.62 -8.66
C ASN A 289 6.97 -20.69 -8.87
N VAL A 290 6.23 -21.48 -8.09
CA VAL A 290 4.76 -21.54 -8.18
C VAL A 290 4.14 -20.72 -7.05
N LEU A 291 3.30 -19.74 -7.40
CA LEU A 291 2.52 -18.98 -6.42
C LEU A 291 1.64 -19.94 -5.60
N THR A 292 1.83 -19.93 -4.29
CA THR A 292 1.21 -20.84 -3.34
C THR A 292 0.74 -20.08 -2.11
N PHE A 293 -0.46 -20.42 -1.65
CA PHE A 293 -1.11 -19.87 -0.47
C PHE A 293 -1.25 -20.96 0.58
N ARG A 294 -0.75 -20.71 1.79
CA ARG A 294 -0.90 -21.64 2.93
C ARG A 294 -1.71 -20.98 4.03
N MET A 295 -2.81 -21.61 4.42
CA MET A 295 -3.64 -21.14 5.53
C MET A 295 -3.19 -21.79 6.84
N PHE A 296 -3.13 -21.01 7.91
CA PHE A 296 -2.76 -21.43 9.26
C PHE A 296 -3.77 -20.94 10.29
N ASP A 297 -4.00 -21.74 11.33
CA ASP A 297 -4.67 -21.24 12.53
C ASP A 297 -3.74 -20.32 13.34
N LEU A 298 -4.27 -19.64 14.37
CA LEU A 298 -3.49 -18.73 15.22
C LEU A 298 -2.50 -19.44 16.16
N ASN A 299 -2.52 -20.77 16.20
CA ASN A 299 -1.53 -21.59 16.91
C ASN A 299 -0.38 -22.03 15.98
N GLY A 300 -0.48 -21.74 14.68
CA GLY A 300 0.49 -22.07 13.66
C GLY A 300 0.32 -23.44 13.01
N ASN A 301 -0.82 -24.10 13.20
CA ASN A 301 -1.12 -25.34 12.49
C ASN A 301 -1.61 -25.03 11.07
N MET A 302 -0.98 -25.64 10.08
CA MET A 302 -1.43 -25.53 8.68
C MET A 302 -2.80 -26.20 8.52
N ILE A 303 -3.75 -25.45 7.95
CA ILE A 303 -5.12 -25.88 7.70
C ILE A 303 -5.25 -26.44 6.28
N ASP A 304 -4.82 -25.66 5.29
CA ASP A 304 -4.93 -26.02 3.86
C ASP A 304 -3.91 -25.26 3.00
N GLU A 305 -3.75 -25.69 1.76
CA GLU A 305 -2.86 -25.10 0.76
C GLU A 305 -3.56 -25.02 -0.61
N ALA A 306 -3.33 -23.93 -1.34
CA ALA A 306 -3.73 -23.81 -2.74
C ALA A 306 -2.62 -23.15 -3.56
N SER A 307 -2.42 -23.63 -4.79
CA SER A 307 -1.40 -23.10 -5.70
C SER A 307 -2.01 -22.61 -7.01
N VAL A 308 -1.28 -21.76 -7.72
CA VAL A 308 -1.61 -21.28 -9.07
C VAL A 308 -0.49 -21.72 -10.02
N PRO A 309 -0.54 -22.96 -10.57
CA PRO A 309 0.57 -23.55 -11.31
C PRO A 309 1.00 -22.78 -12.57
N ASP A 310 0.06 -22.07 -13.19
CA ASP A 310 0.30 -21.33 -14.43
C ASP A 310 0.93 -19.94 -14.20
N LEU A 311 1.21 -19.59 -12.94
CA LEU A 311 1.75 -18.29 -12.55
C LEU A 311 3.13 -18.45 -11.92
N ASP A 312 4.13 -17.89 -12.59
CA ASP A 312 5.51 -17.84 -12.10
C ASP A 312 5.61 -16.85 -10.93
N GLY A 313 5.57 -17.40 -9.72
CA GLY A 313 5.65 -16.65 -8.47
C GLY A 313 7.00 -15.97 -8.24
N SER A 314 8.07 -16.40 -8.91
CA SER A 314 9.41 -15.78 -8.76
C SER A 314 9.51 -14.39 -9.38
N LEU A 315 8.57 -14.06 -10.27
CA LEU A 315 8.44 -12.72 -10.84
C LEU A 315 7.66 -11.77 -9.95
N LEU A 316 6.98 -12.27 -8.91
CA LEU A 316 6.17 -11.46 -8.03
C LEU A 316 7.03 -10.88 -6.91
N TYR A 317 6.97 -9.57 -6.74
CA TYR A 317 7.80 -8.88 -5.75
C TYR A 317 7.01 -8.24 -4.61
N ARG A 318 5.82 -7.72 -4.94
CA ARG A 318 4.92 -7.03 -4.02
C ARG A 318 3.48 -7.28 -4.44
N TYR A 319 2.55 -6.96 -3.54
CA TYR A 319 1.13 -6.97 -3.88
C TYR A 319 0.37 -5.93 -3.07
N ASP A 320 -0.81 -5.57 -3.53
CA ASP A 320 -1.86 -4.98 -2.69
C ASP A 320 -2.90 -6.06 -2.40
N SER A 321 -3.45 -6.07 -1.19
CA SER A 321 -4.51 -6.99 -0.76
C SER A 321 -5.83 -6.25 -0.52
N PHE A 322 -6.93 -6.92 -0.88
CA PHE A 322 -8.30 -6.47 -0.64
C PHE A 322 -9.06 -7.65 -0.03
N THR A 323 -9.52 -7.50 1.20
CA THR A 323 -10.06 -8.62 1.98
C THR A 323 -11.53 -8.40 2.28
N ASP A 324 -12.33 -9.43 2.01
CA ASP A 324 -13.67 -9.63 2.56
C ASP A 324 -13.62 -10.72 3.65
N ASP A 325 -14.71 -10.95 4.40
CA ASP A 325 -14.74 -11.88 5.54
C ASP A 325 -14.24 -13.31 5.21
N SER A 326 -14.32 -13.76 3.95
CA SER A 326 -14.00 -15.13 3.54
C SER A 326 -13.13 -15.26 2.28
N MET A 327 -12.79 -14.15 1.64
CA MET A 327 -12.02 -14.08 0.41
C MET A 327 -11.02 -12.94 0.51
N ILE A 328 -9.89 -13.15 -0.14
CA ILE A 328 -8.86 -12.14 -0.30
C ILE A 328 -8.48 -12.05 -1.77
N HIS A 329 -8.32 -10.83 -2.24
CA HIS A 329 -7.93 -10.50 -3.58
C HIS A 329 -6.55 -9.86 -3.54
N PHE A 330 -5.67 -10.34 -4.41
CA PHE A 330 -4.31 -9.87 -4.56
C PHE A 330 -4.16 -9.18 -5.91
N SER A 331 -3.54 -8.01 -5.91
CA SER A 331 -3.05 -7.33 -7.11
C SER A 331 -1.53 -7.31 -7.04
N PHE A 332 -0.84 -8.14 -7.82
CA PHE A 332 0.61 -8.27 -7.73
C PHE A 332 1.35 -7.24 -8.60
N GLY A 333 2.57 -6.89 -8.18
CA GLY A 333 3.54 -6.15 -8.98
C GLY A 333 4.71 -7.06 -9.37
N ILE A 334 5.15 -6.96 -10.63
CA ILE A 334 6.22 -7.80 -11.19
C ILE A 334 7.57 -7.10 -11.31
N ASP A 335 7.61 -5.77 -11.25
CA ASP A 335 8.84 -4.99 -11.31
C ASP A 335 9.21 -4.45 -9.93
N ARG A 336 10.46 -4.71 -9.50
CA ARG A 336 11.01 -4.26 -8.21
C ARG A 336 11.25 -2.75 -8.17
N GLU A 337 11.47 -2.13 -9.32
CA GLU A 337 11.76 -0.71 -9.44
C GLU A 337 10.49 0.12 -9.67
N SER A 338 9.37 -0.54 -10.01
CA SER A 338 8.09 0.09 -10.27
C SER A 338 7.18 0.06 -9.05
N PHE A 339 6.52 1.19 -8.78
CA PHE A 339 5.42 1.24 -7.81
C PHE A 339 4.07 0.82 -8.41
N ILE A 340 4.04 0.45 -9.70
CA ILE A 340 2.83 0.09 -10.43
C ILE A 340 2.53 -1.40 -10.19
N MET A 341 1.25 -1.70 -9.92
CA MET A 341 0.74 -3.08 -9.81
C MET A 341 0.25 -3.53 -11.19
N ASP A 342 1.19 -3.87 -12.07
CA ASP A 342 0.95 -4.31 -13.46
C ASP A 342 1.02 -5.84 -13.64
N GLY A 343 1.05 -6.58 -12.53
CA GLY A 343 1.07 -8.03 -12.52
C GLY A 343 -0.31 -8.69 -12.51
N PRO A 344 -0.34 -10.01 -12.29
CA PRO A 344 -1.59 -10.76 -12.22
C PRO A 344 -2.41 -10.37 -10.99
N LEU A 345 -3.72 -10.55 -11.09
CA LEU A 345 -4.64 -10.52 -9.96
C LEU A 345 -5.14 -11.92 -9.65
N VAL A 346 -5.17 -12.26 -8.36
CA VAL A 346 -5.58 -13.58 -7.88
C VAL A 346 -6.57 -13.41 -6.75
N SER A 347 -7.69 -14.13 -6.79
CA SER A 347 -8.66 -14.17 -5.68
C SER A 347 -8.68 -15.55 -5.08
N VAL A 348 -8.57 -15.62 -3.75
CA VAL A 348 -8.51 -16.86 -2.99
C VAL A 348 -9.60 -16.83 -1.93
N SER A 349 -10.46 -17.84 -1.92
CA SER A 349 -11.50 -18.00 -0.90
C SER A 349 -11.08 -19.04 0.15
N PHE A 350 -11.55 -18.86 1.38
CA PHE A 350 -11.42 -19.82 2.46
C PHE A 350 -12.81 -20.17 3.01
N LYS A 351 -13.36 -21.30 2.57
CA LYS A 351 -14.73 -21.72 2.90
C LYS A 351 -14.75 -23.18 3.35
N GLY A 352 -15.38 -23.45 4.50
CA GLY A 352 -15.50 -24.80 5.05
C GLY A 352 -14.16 -25.46 5.36
N GLY A 353 -13.15 -24.67 5.74
CA GLY A 353 -11.81 -25.15 6.05
C GLY A 353 -10.96 -25.48 4.80
N LYS A 354 -11.35 -24.99 3.62
CA LYS A 354 -10.61 -25.21 2.37
C LYS A 354 -10.29 -23.91 1.65
N LEU A 355 -9.08 -23.83 1.11
CA LEU A 355 -8.67 -22.81 0.17
C LEU A 355 -9.11 -23.16 -1.24
N ALA A 356 -9.57 -22.16 -1.97
CA ALA A 356 -9.84 -22.28 -3.39
C ALA A 356 -9.40 -21.03 -4.14
N VAL A 357 -8.67 -21.22 -5.24
CA VAL A 357 -8.41 -20.14 -6.20
C VAL A 357 -9.68 -19.91 -7.01
N GLU A 358 -10.29 -18.75 -6.82
CA GLU A 358 -11.56 -18.37 -7.43
C GLU A 358 -11.34 -17.68 -8.77
N HIS A 359 -10.41 -16.73 -8.82
CA HIS A 359 -10.14 -15.92 -10.00
C HIS A 359 -8.65 -15.77 -10.23
N VAL A 360 -8.26 -15.81 -11.51
CA VAL A 360 -6.91 -15.46 -11.97
C VAL A 360 -7.05 -14.58 -13.21
N VAL A 361 -6.60 -13.33 -13.11
CA VAL A 361 -6.58 -12.35 -14.19
C VAL A 361 -5.11 -12.03 -14.46
N MET A 362 -4.59 -12.42 -15.62
CA MET A 362 -3.15 -12.28 -15.87
C MET A 362 -2.71 -10.82 -15.97
N ASN A 363 -3.53 -9.96 -16.58
CA ASN A 363 -3.32 -8.52 -16.69
C ASN A 363 -4.69 -7.83 -16.89
N LEU A 364 -4.79 -6.57 -16.48
CA LEU A 364 -5.90 -5.70 -16.86
C LEU A 364 -5.69 -5.18 -18.29
N ASP A 365 -6.78 -5.03 -19.05
CA ASP A 365 -6.73 -4.42 -20.39
C ASP A 365 -6.71 -2.89 -20.27
N LEU A 366 -5.51 -2.35 -20.12
CA LEU A 366 -5.27 -0.93 -19.81
C LEU A 366 -4.79 -0.10 -21.00
N ASN A 367 -4.59 -0.71 -22.18
CA ASN A 367 -3.92 -0.06 -23.32
C ASN A 367 -2.59 0.61 -22.90
N ASN A 368 -2.51 1.95 -22.93
CA ASN A 368 -1.32 2.74 -22.56
C ASN A 368 -1.46 3.42 -21.18
N GLU A 369 -2.39 2.96 -20.35
CA GLU A 369 -2.63 3.52 -19.02
C GLU A 369 -1.96 2.66 -17.93
N ILE A 370 -1.67 3.31 -16.81
CA ILE A 370 -1.37 2.62 -15.55
C ILE A 370 -2.63 2.57 -14.71
N ALA A 371 -2.80 1.52 -13.93
CA ALA A 371 -3.91 1.35 -13.01
C ALA A 371 -3.43 1.26 -11.56
N ARG A 372 -4.24 1.81 -10.67
CA ARG A 372 -4.20 1.52 -9.25
C ARG A 372 -5.59 1.04 -8.82
N CYS A 373 -5.68 -0.22 -8.41
CA CYS A 373 -6.91 -0.79 -7.89
C CYS A 373 -7.34 -0.02 -6.64
N GLN A 374 -8.58 0.49 -6.65
CA GLN A 374 -9.20 1.17 -5.50
C GLN A 374 -9.96 0.16 -4.65
N ILE A 375 -10.62 -0.79 -5.30
CA ILE A 375 -11.31 -1.90 -4.66
C ILE A 375 -11.37 -3.09 -5.62
N ILE A 376 -11.30 -4.29 -5.05
CA ILE A 376 -11.56 -5.56 -5.72
C ILE A 376 -12.52 -6.32 -4.84
N ASP A 377 -13.58 -6.87 -5.44
CA ASP A 377 -14.60 -7.63 -4.71
C ASP A 377 -15.19 -8.74 -5.59
N SER A 378 -15.73 -9.78 -4.98
CA SER A 378 -16.38 -10.90 -5.65
C SER A 378 -17.82 -11.10 -5.19
N ILE A 379 -18.78 -10.83 -6.09
CA ILE A 379 -20.22 -10.98 -5.83
C ILE A 379 -20.82 -11.93 -6.86
N ASP A 380 -21.58 -12.93 -6.38
CA ASP A 380 -22.26 -13.93 -7.21
C ASP A 380 -21.36 -14.63 -8.25
N GLY A 381 -20.12 -14.92 -7.88
CA GLY A 381 -19.15 -15.61 -8.74
C GLY A 381 -18.51 -14.76 -9.84
N LYS A 382 -18.76 -13.45 -9.83
CA LYS A 382 -18.07 -12.47 -10.65
C LYS A 382 -17.05 -11.70 -9.82
N LEU A 383 -15.94 -11.35 -10.45
CA LEU A 383 -14.91 -10.46 -9.89
C LEU A 383 -15.12 -9.06 -10.45
N TYR A 384 -15.20 -8.08 -9.56
CA TYR A 384 -15.33 -6.67 -9.87
C TYR A 384 -14.06 -5.95 -9.44
N ILE A 385 -13.45 -5.21 -10.36
CA ILE A 385 -12.24 -4.43 -10.09
C ILE A 385 -12.57 -3.00 -10.46
N VAL A 386 -12.45 -2.08 -9.49
CA VAL A 386 -12.53 -0.64 -9.76
C VAL A 386 -11.15 -0.06 -9.57
N ALA A 387 -10.60 0.54 -10.63
CA ALA A 387 -9.26 1.08 -10.63
C ALA A 387 -9.25 2.55 -11.06
N SER A 388 -8.40 3.33 -10.42
CA SER A 388 -8.02 4.64 -10.95
C SER A 388 -6.96 4.45 -12.01
N THR A 389 -7.16 5.04 -13.19
CA THR A 389 -6.21 4.94 -14.30
C THR A 389 -5.69 6.29 -14.76
N THR A 390 -4.48 6.30 -15.30
CA THR A 390 -3.87 7.49 -15.90
C THR A 390 -3.06 7.08 -17.12
N ASP A 391 -3.19 7.83 -18.21
CA ASP A 391 -2.39 7.62 -19.43
C ASP A 391 -0.91 7.89 -19.17
N ASN A 392 -0.03 6.98 -19.59
CA ASN A 392 1.42 7.12 -19.49
C ASN A 392 1.96 8.37 -20.21
N GLU A 393 1.40 8.72 -21.36
CA GLU A 393 1.79 9.94 -22.08
C GLU A 393 1.45 11.18 -21.25
N VAL A 394 0.28 11.20 -20.60
CA VAL A 394 -0.13 12.31 -19.74
C VAL A 394 0.80 12.41 -18.52
N LEU A 395 1.16 11.28 -17.88
CA LEU A 395 2.07 11.27 -16.74
C LEU A 395 3.42 11.92 -17.03
N SER A 396 3.95 11.74 -18.25
CA SER A 396 5.23 12.34 -18.65
C SER A 396 5.23 13.86 -18.63
N HIS A 397 4.06 14.50 -18.62
CA HIS A 397 3.90 15.95 -18.55
C HIS A 397 3.81 16.50 -17.12
N TYR A 398 3.66 15.66 -16.09
CA TYR A 398 3.57 16.09 -14.70
C TYR A 398 4.86 15.77 -13.94
N THR A 399 5.35 16.71 -13.14
CA THR A 399 6.51 16.46 -12.25
C THR A 399 6.22 15.38 -11.21
N TYR A 400 4.95 15.27 -10.79
CA TYR A 400 4.49 14.28 -9.83
C TYR A 400 3.24 13.58 -10.36
N SER A 401 3.24 12.24 -10.37
CA SER A 401 2.15 11.43 -10.95
C SER A 401 0.80 11.63 -10.28
N TYR A 402 0.76 11.94 -8.98
CA TYR A 402 -0.48 12.22 -8.23
C TYR A 402 -1.14 13.55 -8.60
N LEU A 403 -0.48 14.39 -9.40
CA LEU A 403 -1.08 15.61 -9.95
C LEU A 403 -1.80 15.37 -11.29
N ALA A 404 -1.56 14.21 -11.91
CA ALA A 404 -2.19 13.89 -13.18
C ALA A 404 -3.69 13.56 -12.99
N PRO A 405 -4.55 13.98 -13.93
CA PRO A 405 -5.95 13.57 -13.98
C PRO A 405 -6.09 12.04 -13.89
N ARG A 406 -7.06 11.57 -13.10
CA ARG A 406 -7.32 10.13 -12.93
C ARG A 406 -8.70 9.78 -13.43
N HIS A 407 -8.78 8.75 -14.25
CA HIS A 407 -10.02 8.15 -14.71
C HIS A 407 -10.42 7.03 -13.75
N LEU A 408 -11.69 6.65 -13.71
CA LEU A 408 -12.17 5.52 -12.92
C LEU A 408 -12.71 4.45 -13.86
N LYS A 409 -12.02 3.32 -13.95
CA LYS A 409 -12.41 2.17 -14.77
C LYS A 409 -12.92 1.03 -13.93
N ILE A 410 -13.89 0.32 -14.48
CA ILE A 410 -14.58 -0.82 -13.88
C ILE A 410 -14.36 -2.01 -14.80
N PHE A 411 -13.81 -3.08 -14.25
CA PHE A 411 -13.61 -4.36 -14.94
C PHE A 411 -14.47 -5.42 -14.27
N VAL A 412 -15.13 -6.25 -15.06
CA VAL A 412 -15.92 -7.38 -14.56
C VAL A 412 -15.44 -8.65 -15.22
N TYR A 413 -15.13 -9.65 -14.40
CA TYR A 413 -14.73 -10.97 -14.86
C TYR A 413 -15.66 -12.05 -14.31
N GLU A 414 -15.81 -13.13 -15.05
CA GLU A 414 -16.49 -14.33 -14.61
C GLU A 414 -15.49 -15.48 -14.44
N ARG A 415 -15.66 -16.28 -13.39
CA ARG A 415 -14.85 -17.46 -13.15
C ARG A 415 -14.98 -18.47 -14.28
N GLN A 416 -13.86 -19.03 -14.70
CA GLN A 416 -13.77 -20.17 -15.62
C GLN A 416 -12.92 -21.27 -14.98
N ASN A 417 -12.94 -22.47 -15.55
CA ASN A 417 -12.20 -23.62 -15.00
C ASN A 417 -10.68 -23.40 -14.89
N SER A 418 -10.10 -22.55 -15.73
CA SER A 418 -8.65 -22.31 -15.80
C SER A 418 -8.29 -20.81 -15.80
N GLY A 419 -9.08 -19.97 -15.12
CA GLY A 419 -8.83 -18.53 -15.00
C GLY A 419 -10.11 -17.70 -14.97
N SER A 420 -10.02 -16.45 -15.41
CA SER A 420 -11.14 -15.51 -15.44
C SER A 420 -11.40 -14.97 -16.84
N LYS A 421 -12.67 -14.91 -17.25
CA LYS A 421 -13.10 -14.35 -18.53
C LYS A 421 -13.59 -12.93 -18.33
N LEU A 422 -13.02 -11.97 -19.06
CA LEU A 422 -13.51 -10.59 -19.09
C LEU A 422 -14.94 -10.54 -19.66
N LEU A 423 -15.85 -9.93 -18.92
CA LEU A 423 -17.24 -9.70 -19.33
C LEU A 423 -17.51 -8.25 -19.72
N TYR A 424 -16.87 -7.29 -19.04
CA TYR A 424 -17.17 -5.87 -19.20
C TYR A 424 -15.99 -4.98 -18.81
N ILE A 425 -15.80 -3.89 -19.56
CA ILE A 425 -14.98 -2.74 -19.20
C ILE A 425 -15.83 -1.48 -19.39
N GLY A 426 -15.92 -0.66 -18.34
CA GLY A 426 -16.55 0.64 -18.39
C GLY A 426 -15.69 1.71 -17.74
N GLU A 427 -15.88 2.96 -18.14
CA GLU A 427 -15.27 4.13 -17.51
C GLU A 427 -16.37 5.05 -16.97
N LEU A 428 -16.24 5.48 -15.71
CA LEU A 428 -17.05 6.56 -15.18
C LEU A 428 -16.48 7.89 -15.70
N ALA A 429 -17.02 8.35 -16.82
CA ALA A 429 -16.56 9.55 -17.50
C ALA A 429 -17.16 10.80 -16.84
N THR A 430 -16.33 11.82 -16.65
CA THR A 430 -16.75 13.12 -16.14
C THR A 430 -15.86 14.25 -16.66
N ASP A 431 -16.46 15.41 -16.92
CA ASP A 431 -15.79 16.65 -17.30
C ASP A 431 -15.08 17.33 -16.11
N ILE A 432 -15.46 16.95 -14.88
CA ILE A 432 -14.96 17.55 -13.62
C ILE A 432 -13.49 17.20 -13.36
N ASN A 433 -12.98 16.11 -13.94
CA ASN A 433 -11.58 15.70 -13.83
C ASN A 433 -10.62 16.59 -14.66
N GLU A 434 -11.13 17.33 -15.66
CA GLU A 434 -10.28 18.04 -16.63
C GLU A 434 -9.74 19.40 -16.15
N ASP A 435 -10.18 19.89 -14.99
CA ASP A 435 -9.91 21.25 -14.48
C ASP A 435 -8.42 21.54 -14.15
N PHE A 436 -7.55 20.53 -14.15
CA PHE A 436 -6.22 20.62 -13.54
C PHE A 436 -5.04 20.88 -14.48
N ARG A 437 -5.29 21.34 -15.73
CA ARG A 437 -4.22 21.84 -16.63
C ARG A 437 -3.31 22.89 -15.98
N LYS A 438 -3.76 23.56 -14.92
CA LYS A 438 -2.96 24.52 -14.13
C LYS A 438 -1.67 23.91 -13.55
N TYR A 439 -1.67 22.64 -13.16
CA TYR A 439 -0.50 22.00 -12.53
C TYR A 439 0.47 21.35 -13.52
N MET A 440 0.09 21.21 -14.79
CA MET A 440 0.91 20.63 -15.87
C MET A 440 2.28 21.33 -16.03
N TYR A 441 2.41 22.58 -15.56
CA TYR A 441 3.66 23.36 -15.63
C TYR A 441 4.11 23.93 -14.28
N SER A 442 3.45 23.57 -13.17
CA SER A 442 3.85 24.12 -11.88
C SER A 442 5.02 23.33 -11.30
N SER A 443 6.14 24.00 -11.09
CA SER A 443 7.28 23.45 -10.35
C SER A 443 7.12 23.57 -8.82
N GLU A 444 6.02 24.16 -8.35
CA GLU A 444 5.75 24.30 -6.94
C GLU A 444 5.40 22.92 -6.36
N PRO A 445 6.14 22.43 -5.35
CA PRO A 445 5.73 21.24 -4.62
C PRO A 445 4.40 21.56 -3.95
N VAL A 446 3.30 21.05 -4.52
CA VAL A 446 1.97 21.22 -3.92
C VAL A 446 1.99 20.43 -2.62
N SER A 447 2.16 21.13 -1.50
CA SER A 447 2.26 20.53 -0.16
C SER A 447 0.93 19.97 0.36
N ASN A 448 -0.14 20.00 -0.45
CA ASN A 448 -1.47 19.60 -0.04
C ASN A 448 -2.10 18.66 -1.08
N TYR A 449 -2.08 17.36 -0.77
CA TYR A 449 -2.71 16.28 -1.55
C TYR A 449 -4.18 16.60 -1.90
N TYR A 450 -4.89 17.25 -0.98
CA TYR A 450 -6.31 17.58 -1.11
C TYR A 450 -6.64 18.69 -2.12
N ASN A 451 -5.65 19.29 -2.79
CA ASN A 451 -5.93 20.27 -3.83
C ASN A 451 -6.40 19.62 -5.14
N ASN A 452 -6.18 18.32 -5.31
CA ASN A 452 -6.57 17.58 -6.51
C ASN A 452 -7.85 16.80 -6.25
N ARG A 453 -8.67 16.66 -7.31
CA ARG A 453 -9.82 15.78 -7.24
C ARG A 453 -9.39 14.34 -7.33
N GLU A 454 -9.72 13.55 -6.33
CA GLU A 454 -9.45 12.12 -6.30
C GLU A 454 -10.74 11.32 -6.10
N PHE A 455 -10.79 10.17 -6.74
CA PHE A 455 -11.79 9.14 -6.45
C PHE A 455 -11.43 8.46 -5.13
N VAL A 456 -12.32 8.54 -4.15
CA VAL A 456 -12.12 7.99 -2.81
C VAL A 456 -13.40 7.34 -2.27
N GLY A 457 -13.24 6.53 -1.22
CA GLY A 457 -14.37 5.86 -0.58
C GLY A 457 -15.15 4.99 -1.55
N ILE A 458 -14.45 4.33 -2.47
CA ILE A 458 -15.07 3.46 -3.46
C ILE A 458 -15.52 2.18 -2.76
N GLU A 459 -16.79 1.83 -2.96
CA GLU A 459 -17.41 0.63 -2.40
C GLU A 459 -18.15 -0.12 -3.51
N ILE A 460 -18.20 -1.45 -3.36
CA ILE A 460 -19.01 -2.35 -4.17
C ILE A 460 -19.93 -3.07 -3.19
N GLN A 461 -21.23 -3.11 -3.47
CA GLN A 461 -22.20 -3.77 -2.62
C GLN A 461 -23.21 -4.55 -3.47
N PRO A 462 -23.71 -5.71 -3.01
CA PRO A 462 -24.88 -6.33 -3.63
C PRO A 462 -26.08 -5.40 -3.55
N GLU A 463 -26.92 -5.36 -4.59
CA GLU A 463 -28.20 -4.66 -4.51
C GLU A 463 -29.09 -5.34 -3.45
N ARG A 464 -29.53 -4.58 -2.45
CA ARG A 464 -30.50 -5.07 -1.47
C ARG A 464 -31.88 -5.01 -2.10
N GLU A 465 -32.56 -6.16 -2.21
CA GLU A 465 -33.99 -6.19 -2.52
C GLU A 465 -34.76 -5.47 -1.40
N GLY A 466 -35.19 -4.23 -1.63
CA GLY A 466 -36.14 -3.55 -0.73
C GLY A 466 -36.00 -2.03 -0.54
N ASP A 467 -34.95 -1.38 -1.03
CA ASP A 467 -34.76 0.07 -0.86
C ASP A 467 -35.22 0.88 -2.10
N PHE A 468 -36.53 0.82 -2.38
CA PHE A 468 -37.24 1.78 -3.26
C PHE A 468 -38.43 2.41 -2.53
#